data_AF-A0A7C1JVC0-F1
#
_entry.id   AF-A0A7C1JVC0-F1
#
_cell.length_a   1.000
_cell.length_b   1.000
_cell.length_c   1.000
_cell.angle_alpha   90.00
_cell.angle_beta   90.00
_cell.angle_gamma   90.00
#
_symmetry.space_group_name_H-M   'P 1'
#
loop_
_entity.id
_entity.type
_entity.pdbx_description
1 polymer ?
#
loop_
_entity_poly.entity_id
_entity_poly.type
_entity_poly.pdbx_seq_one_letter_code
_entity_poly.pdbx_strand_id
1 'polypeptide(L)'
;MKQFWRAGVVLALLVSLILSGCSAGNAPSSAEARRILCQTLNSLREATSGLSQIDANTSVSQLREMREGASRWVEAARLANTVLQLQQITEMVNAFDSFSRAVDTLNPDVRVGAAAAGLQASSAQILTAFDQAYRVAQCSQ
;
A
#
# COMPACT_ATOMS: atom_id res chain seq x y z
N MET A 1 7.35 -58.47 -43.49
CA MET A 1 8.03 -58.42 -42.17
C MET A 1 8.28 -56.95 -41.84
N LYS A 2 7.39 -56.37 -41.04
CA LYS A 2 7.57 -56.11 -39.60
C LYS A 2 8.33 -54.79 -39.37
N GLN A 3 7.59 -53.69 -39.20
CA GLN A 3 7.12 -53.20 -37.89
C GLN A 3 8.03 -52.19 -37.16
N PHE A 4 9.08 -51.64 -37.78
CA PHE A 4 10.00 -50.75 -37.04
C PHE A 4 9.79 -49.23 -37.18
N TRP A 5 8.81 -48.76 -37.97
CA TRP A 5 8.76 -47.34 -38.36
C TRP A 5 7.68 -46.48 -37.67
N ARG A 6 7.23 -46.86 -36.47
CA ARG A 6 6.20 -46.10 -35.72
C ARG A 6 6.56 -45.70 -34.28
N ALA A 7 7.78 -45.99 -33.82
CA ALA A 7 8.16 -45.68 -32.43
C ALA A 7 8.84 -44.30 -32.25
N GLY A 8 9.21 -43.60 -33.33
CA GLY A 8 10.00 -42.36 -33.23
C GLY A 8 9.20 -41.06 -33.02
N VAL A 9 7.89 -41.06 -33.30
CA VAL A 9 7.11 -39.81 -33.36
C VAL A 9 6.42 -39.47 -32.03
N VAL A 10 6.23 -40.44 -31.13
CA VAL A 10 5.51 -40.19 -29.86
C VAL A 10 6.44 -39.61 -28.78
N LEU A 11 7.76 -39.85 -28.86
CA LEU A 11 8.71 -39.39 -27.85
C LEU A 11 9.22 -37.95 -28.06
N ALA A 12 8.91 -37.32 -29.20
CA ALA A 12 9.28 -35.93 -29.47
C ALA A 12 8.23 -34.90 -28.99
N LEU A 13 7.00 -35.34 -28.70
CA LEU A 13 5.89 -34.46 -28.29
C LEU A 13 5.75 -34.31 -26.76
N LEU A 14 6.40 -35.16 -25.97
CA LEU A 14 6.34 -35.13 -24.50
C LEU A 14 7.44 -34.30 -23.83
N VAL A 15 8.44 -33.83 -24.59
CA VAL A 15 9.56 -33.03 -24.06
C VAL A 15 9.33 -31.51 -24.23
N SER A 16 8.24 -31.10 -24.87
CA SER A 16 7.88 -29.67 -25.03
C SER A 16 7.07 -29.11 -23.85
N LEU A 17 6.73 -29.92 -22.85
CA LEU A 17 5.85 -29.54 -21.73
C LEU A 17 6.59 -29.16 -20.42
N ILE A 18 7.93 -29.12 -20.43
CA ILE A 18 8.73 -28.87 -19.20
C ILE A 18 9.55 -27.57 -19.28
N LEU A 19 9.24 -26.69 -20.24
CA LEU A 19 9.93 -25.41 -20.45
C LEU A 19 9.03 -24.16 -20.28
N SER A 20 7.89 -24.29 -19.60
CA SER A 20 7.40 -23.21 -18.73
C SER A 20 8.17 -23.33 -17.41
N GLY A 21 9.48 -23.03 -17.39
CA GLY A 21 9.87 -21.65 -17.46
C GLY A 21 9.40 -20.98 -16.17
N CYS A 22 10.16 -21.16 -15.10
CA CYS A 22 10.17 -20.26 -13.95
C CYS A 22 10.58 -18.87 -14.47
N SER A 23 9.67 -18.19 -15.16
CA SER A 23 9.89 -16.85 -15.64
C SER A 23 9.82 -15.93 -14.42
N ALA A 24 10.81 -15.07 -14.29
CA ALA A 24 10.85 -13.93 -13.40
C ALA A 24 9.73 -12.89 -13.72
N GLY A 25 8.47 -13.34 -13.76
CA GLY A 25 7.36 -12.69 -14.48
C GLY A 25 6.07 -12.48 -13.70
N ASN A 26 6.03 -12.73 -12.39
CA ASN A 26 4.83 -12.44 -11.57
C ASN A 26 4.87 -11.04 -10.94
N ALA A 27 5.39 -10.04 -11.66
CA ALA A 27 5.14 -8.65 -11.26
C ALA A 27 3.67 -8.33 -11.59
N PRO A 28 2.87 -7.81 -10.64
CA PRO A 28 1.47 -7.51 -10.89
C PRO A 28 1.34 -6.52 -12.06
N SER A 29 0.36 -6.76 -12.93
CA SER A 29 0.06 -5.84 -14.04
C SER A 29 -0.31 -4.45 -13.50
N SER A 30 -0.16 -3.41 -14.32
CA SER A 30 -0.56 -2.05 -13.93
C SER A 30 -2.06 -1.96 -13.57
N ALA A 31 -2.91 -2.74 -14.23
CA ALA A 31 -4.33 -2.83 -13.91
C ALA A 31 -4.58 -3.48 -12.53
N GLU A 32 -3.85 -4.55 -12.22
CA GLU A 32 -3.92 -5.22 -10.91
C GLU A 32 -3.36 -4.34 -9.79
N ALA A 33 -2.21 -3.70 -10.01
CA ALA A 33 -1.63 -2.75 -9.08
C ALA A 33 -2.59 -1.59 -8.79
N ARG A 34 -3.31 -1.09 -9.81
CA ARG A 34 -4.33 -0.05 -9.63
C ARG A 34 -5.52 -0.54 -8.82
N ARG A 35 -6.02 -1.74 -9.09
CA ARG A 35 -7.10 -2.36 -8.30
C ARG A 35 -6.71 -2.50 -6.82
N ILE A 36 -5.50 -3.01 -6.56
CA ILE A 36 -4.95 -3.16 -5.21
C ILE A 36 -4.79 -1.78 -4.54
N LEU A 37 -4.25 -0.80 -5.27
CA LEU A 37 -4.10 0.56 -4.77
C LEU A 37 -5.46 1.15 -4.37
N CYS A 38 -6.49 1.03 -5.20
CA CYS A 38 -7.81 1.57 -4.87
C CYS A 38 -8.46 0.87 -3.68
N GLN A 39 -8.34 -0.45 -3.57
CA GLN A 39 -8.80 -1.20 -2.39
C GLN A 39 -8.06 -0.73 -1.13
N THR A 40 -6.74 -0.55 -1.24
CA THR A 40 -5.89 -0.06 -0.16
C THR A 40 -6.26 1.35 0.27
N LEU A 41 -6.50 2.25 -0.69
CA LEU A 41 -6.88 3.62 -0.41
C LEU A 41 -8.25 3.67 0.29
N ASN A 42 -9.24 2.88 -0.14
CA ASN A 42 -10.52 2.79 0.56
C ASN A 42 -10.34 2.38 2.03
N SER A 43 -9.56 1.33 2.30
CA SER A 43 -9.27 0.90 3.68
C SER A 43 -8.47 1.93 4.47
N LEU A 44 -7.57 2.67 3.82
CA LEU A 44 -6.78 3.73 4.45
C LEU A 44 -7.66 4.91 4.84
N ARG A 45 -8.69 5.26 4.04
CA ARG A 45 -9.68 6.30 4.40
C ARG A 45 -10.39 5.95 5.71
N GLU A 46 -10.83 4.71 5.85
CA GLU A 46 -11.46 4.24 7.10
C GLU A 46 -10.50 4.33 8.27
N ALA A 47 -9.26 3.84 8.10
CA ALA A 47 -8.23 3.85 9.14
C ALA A 47 -7.79 5.27 9.56
N THR A 48 -7.86 6.25 8.65
CA THR A 48 -7.43 7.64 8.90
C THR A 48 -8.56 8.56 9.34
N SER A 49 -9.81 8.10 9.37
CA SER A 49 -10.98 8.89 9.80
C SER A 49 -10.80 9.51 11.20
N GLY A 50 -10.16 8.77 12.12
CA GLY A 50 -9.86 9.22 13.48
C GLY A 50 -8.78 10.30 13.57
N LEU A 51 -7.94 10.49 12.55
CA LEU A 51 -6.86 11.50 12.58
C LEU A 51 -7.41 12.94 12.65
N SER A 52 -8.61 13.16 12.10
CA SER A 52 -9.29 14.46 12.18
C SER A 52 -9.75 14.83 13.60
N GLN A 53 -9.80 13.86 14.50
CA GLN A 53 -10.29 14.02 15.87
C GLN A 53 -9.17 14.19 16.90
N ILE A 54 -7.90 14.20 16.46
CA ILE A 54 -6.75 14.41 17.36
C ILE A 54 -6.87 15.78 18.02
N ASP A 55 -6.78 15.79 19.34
CA ASP A 55 -6.83 17.01 20.17
C ASP A 55 -5.80 16.94 21.32
N ALA A 56 -5.81 17.94 22.19
CA ALA A 56 -4.89 18.00 23.34
C ALA A 56 -5.13 16.88 24.38
N ASN A 57 -6.32 16.27 24.39
CA ASN A 57 -6.72 15.24 25.35
C ASN A 57 -6.48 13.80 24.85
N THR A 58 -6.26 13.64 23.55
CA THR A 58 -5.87 12.39 22.91
C THR A 58 -4.63 11.83 23.62
N SER A 59 -4.63 10.54 23.98
CA SER A 59 -3.44 9.92 24.54
C SER A 59 -2.43 9.58 23.43
N VAL A 60 -1.13 9.61 23.76
CA VAL A 60 -0.11 9.19 22.79
C VAL A 60 -0.25 7.70 22.45
N SER A 61 -0.76 6.87 23.36
CA SER A 61 -1.11 5.47 23.08
C SER A 61 -2.19 5.35 21.99
N GLN A 62 -3.31 6.07 22.11
CA GLN A 62 -4.36 6.10 21.08
C GLN A 62 -3.82 6.60 19.75
N LEU A 63 -2.95 7.61 19.78
CA LEU A 63 -2.32 8.15 18.58
C LEU A 63 -1.44 7.10 17.86
N ARG A 64 -0.71 6.28 18.62
CA ARG A 64 0.08 5.17 18.08
C ARG A 64 -0.80 4.06 17.52
N GLU A 65 -1.90 3.72 18.18
CA GLU A 65 -2.88 2.76 17.66
C GLU A 65 -3.48 3.23 16.33
N MET A 66 -3.87 4.50 16.22
CA MET A 66 -4.37 5.09 14.97
C MET A 66 -3.33 5.01 13.85
N ARG A 67 -2.07 5.35 14.15
CA ARG A 67 -0.95 5.19 13.21
C ARG A 67 -0.76 3.74 12.79
N GLU A 68 -0.75 2.80 13.72
CA GLU A 68 -0.56 1.37 13.43
C GLU A 68 -1.70 0.82 12.54
N GLY A 69 -2.94 1.24 12.78
CA GLY A 69 -4.08 0.88 11.94
C GLY A 69 -3.94 1.35 10.48
N ALA A 70 -3.30 2.49 10.25
CA ALA A 70 -3.04 3.03 8.92
C ALA A 70 -1.74 2.48 8.27
N SER A 71 -0.72 2.13 9.07
CA SER A 71 0.61 1.71 8.62
C SER A 71 0.57 0.61 7.56
N ARG A 72 -0.18 -0.47 7.81
CA ARG A 72 -0.27 -1.61 6.88
C ARG A 72 -0.80 -1.20 5.49
N TRP A 73 -1.71 -0.22 5.46
CA TRP A 73 -2.33 0.25 4.22
C TRP A 73 -1.40 1.21 3.49
N VAL A 74 -0.67 2.05 4.21
CA VAL A 74 0.36 2.90 3.61
C VAL A 74 1.47 2.06 2.98
N GLU A 75 1.87 0.96 3.61
CA GLU A 75 2.84 0.04 3.03
C GLU A 75 2.30 -0.69 1.79
N ALA A 76 1.04 -1.15 1.82
CA ALA A 76 0.40 -1.72 0.62
C ALA A 76 0.31 -0.70 -0.53
N ALA A 77 0.04 0.57 -0.23
CA ALA A 77 0.02 1.64 -1.23
C ALA A 77 1.43 1.90 -1.80
N ARG A 78 2.46 1.90 -0.94
CA ARG A 78 3.87 2.00 -1.35
C ARG A 78 4.25 0.87 -2.30
N LEU A 79 3.90 -0.37 -1.97
CA LEU A 79 4.14 -1.54 -2.81
C LEU A 79 3.44 -1.44 -4.16
N ALA A 80 2.15 -1.09 -4.19
CA ALA A 80 1.44 -0.87 -5.45
C ALA A 80 2.07 0.27 -6.28
N ASN A 81 2.63 1.28 -5.61
CA ASN A 81 3.29 2.40 -6.28
C ASN A 81 4.64 2.04 -6.91
N THR A 82 5.28 0.92 -6.53
CA THR A 82 6.49 0.46 -7.22
C THR A 82 6.22 0.12 -8.69
N VAL A 83 4.98 -0.26 -9.01
CA VAL A 83 4.50 -0.55 -10.37
C VAL A 83 3.92 0.69 -11.05
N LEU A 84 3.10 1.45 -10.31
CA LEU A 84 2.34 2.57 -10.88
C LEU A 84 3.13 3.88 -10.97
N GLN A 85 4.15 4.05 -10.13
CA GLN A 85 5.06 5.19 -10.09
C GLN A 85 4.35 6.55 -10.05
N LEU A 86 3.26 6.63 -9.29
CA LEU A 86 2.44 7.83 -9.13
C LEU A 86 3.04 8.72 -8.05
N GLN A 87 3.38 9.96 -8.43
CA GLN A 87 3.99 10.94 -7.54
C GLN A 87 3.11 11.26 -6.31
N GLN A 88 1.78 11.34 -6.48
CA GLN A 88 0.86 11.64 -5.38
C GLN A 88 0.79 10.51 -4.34
N ILE A 89 1.05 9.25 -4.74
CA ILE A 89 1.14 8.15 -3.78
C ILE A 89 2.44 8.26 -2.98
N THR A 90 3.56 8.64 -3.63
CA THR A 90 4.82 8.94 -2.92
C THR A 90 4.64 10.06 -1.92
N GLU A 91 3.94 11.13 -2.28
CA GLU A 91 3.63 12.27 -1.39
C GLU A 91 2.76 11.85 -0.21
N MET A 92 1.73 11.04 -0.44
CA MET A 92 0.89 10.48 0.63
C MET A 92 1.71 9.63 1.61
N VAL A 93 2.57 8.74 1.09
CA VAL A 93 3.46 7.91 1.91
C VAL A 93 4.41 8.78 2.73
N ASN A 94 5.02 9.81 2.13
CA ASN A 94 5.93 10.73 2.83
C ASN A 94 5.23 11.57 3.91
N ALA A 95 3.99 11.99 3.66
CA ALA A 95 3.19 12.70 4.66
C ALA A 95 2.92 11.81 5.87
N PHE A 96 2.57 10.54 5.64
CA PHE A 96 2.36 9.56 6.70
C PHE A 96 3.63 9.21 7.47
N ASP A 97 4.77 9.06 6.79
CA ASP A 97 6.07 8.81 7.44
C ASP A 97 6.49 10.00 8.32
N SER A 98 6.19 11.22 7.88
CA SER A 98 6.47 12.43 8.66
C SER A 98 5.60 12.54 9.90
N PHE A 99 4.30 12.25 9.78
CA PHE A 99 3.40 12.09 10.92
C PHE A 99 3.89 11.01 11.88
N SER A 100 4.24 9.83 11.36
CA SER A 100 4.69 8.69 12.17
C SER A 100 5.93 9.04 13.01
N ARG A 101 6.89 9.74 12.41
CA ARG A 101 8.07 10.28 13.12
C ARG A 101 7.69 11.31 14.17
N ALA A 102 6.72 12.19 13.89
CA ALA A 102 6.22 13.13 14.88
C ALA A 102 5.54 12.44 16.07
N VAL A 103 4.88 11.29 15.85
CA VAL A 103 4.32 10.46 16.94
C VAL A 103 5.43 9.76 17.75
N ASP A 104 6.50 9.31 17.10
CA ASP A 104 7.61 8.62 17.76
C ASP A 104 8.40 9.51 18.73
N THR A 105 8.42 10.82 18.52
CA THR A 105 9.09 11.77 19.43
C THR A 105 8.28 12.07 20.69
N LEU A 106 7.00 11.66 20.76
CA LEU A 106 6.14 11.90 21.91
C LEU A 106 6.38 10.85 23.00
N ASN A 107 6.30 11.29 24.25
CA ASN A 107 6.30 10.40 25.40
C ASN A 107 5.03 9.51 25.35
N PRO A 108 5.14 8.17 25.40
CA PRO A 108 4.00 7.26 25.28
C PRO A 108 2.97 7.37 26.41
N ASP A 109 3.40 7.79 27.61
CA ASP A 109 2.58 7.73 28.82
C ASP A 109 1.82 9.04 29.09
N VAL A 110 1.83 9.97 28.13
CA VAL A 110 1.19 11.28 28.27
C VAL A 110 0.11 11.51 27.23
N ARG A 111 -0.63 12.61 27.42
CA ARG A 111 -1.50 13.18 26.41
C ARG A 111 -0.71 14.06 25.45
N VAL A 112 -1.27 14.24 24.27
CA VAL A 112 -0.67 14.99 23.17
C VAL A 112 -0.44 16.47 23.53
N GLY A 113 -1.36 17.09 24.29
CA GLY A 113 -1.17 18.42 24.86
C GLY A 113 -0.79 19.48 23.82
N ALA A 114 0.32 20.20 24.06
CA ALA A 114 0.79 21.26 23.18
C ALA A 114 1.17 20.79 21.75
N ALA A 115 1.45 19.50 21.55
CA ALA A 115 1.76 18.95 20.23
C ALA A 115 0.51 18.81 19.34
N ALA A 116 -0.70 18.95 19.90
CA ALA A 116 -1.95 18.66 19.20
C ALA A 116 -2.12 19.49 17.92
N ALA A 117 -1.83 20.79 17.96
CA ALA A 117 -1.94 21.66 16.79
C ALA A 117 -1.02 21.21 15.64
N GLY A 118 0.21 20.79 15.97
CA GLY A 118 1.16 20.26 14.99
C GLY A 118 0.70 18.93 14.38
N LEU A 119 0.16 18.04 15.20
CA LEU A 119 -0.36 16.75 14.76
C LEU A 119 -1.65 16.88 13.95
N GLN A 120 -2.52 17.84 14.28
CA GLN A 120 -3.69 18.19 13.48
C GLN A 120 -3.27 18.70 12.10
N ALA A 121 -2.28 19.61 12.04
CA ALA A 121 -1.75 20.09 10.77
C ALA A 121 -1.15 18.95 9.93
N SER A 122 -0.37 18.06 10.55
CA SER A 122 0.20 16.88 9.89
C SER A 122 -0.88 15.91 9.42
N SER A 123 -1.94 15.71 10.20
CA SER A 123 -3.09 14.88 9.83
C SER A 123 -3.86 15.46 8.64
N ALA A 124 -4.07 16.78 8.61
CA ALA A 124 -4.68 17.46 7.48
C ALA A 124 -3.85 17.32 6.19
N GLN A 125 -2.51 17.33 6.29
CA GLN A 125 -1.63 17.06 5.16
C GLN A 125 -1.78 15.62 4.65
N ILE A 126 -1.88 14.63 5.54
CA ILE A 126 -2.17 13.23 5.16
C ILE A 126 -3.48 13.15 4.40
N LEU A 127 -4.57 13.72 4.93
CA LEU A 127 -5.89 13.67 4.30
C LEU A 127 -5.88 14.35 2.92
N THR A 128 -5.18 15.47 2.79
CA THR A 128 -5.03 16.17 1.51
C THR A 128 -4.28 15.31 0.48
N ALA A 129 -3.14 14.72 0.88
CA ALA A 129 -2.36 13.86 0.01
C ALA A 129 -3.12 12.57 -0.36
N PHE A 130 -3.89 12.03 0.58
CA PHE A 130 -4.79 10.90 0.35
C PHE A 130 -5.86 11.21 -0.71
N ASP A 131 -6.52 12.37 -0.64
CA ASP A 131 -7.52 12.73 -1.64
C ASP A 131 -6.91 13.00 -3.03
N GLN A 132 -5.67 13.50 -3.10
CA GLN A 132 -4.92 13.62 -4.35
C GLN A 132 -4.55 12.25 -4.93
N ALA A 133 -4.04 11.35 -4.07
CA ALA A 133 -3.75 9.96 -4.39
C ALA A 133 -4.97 9.23 -4.97
N TYR A 134 -6.13 9.38 -4.32
CA TYR A 134 -7.40 8.78 -4.75
C TYR A 134 -7.82 9.24 -6.15
N ARG A 135 -7.72 10.55 -6.41
CA ARG A 135 -8.08 11.15 -7.69
C ARG A 135 -7.15 10.68 -8.82
N VAL A 136 -5.83 10.68 -8.60
CA VAL A 136 -4.88 10.29 -9.65
C VAL A 136 -4.90 8.80 -9.94
N ALA A 137 -5.17 7.97 -8.92
CA ALA A 137 -5.34 6.54 -9.07
C ALA A 137 -6.61 6.16 -9.86
N GLN A 138 -7.49 7.14 -10.13
CA GLN A 138 -8.77 6.96 -10.81
C GLN A 138 -9.65 5.90 -10.14
N CYS A 139 -9.62 5.87 -8.81
CA CYS A 139 -10.48 4.97 -8.05
C CYS A 139 -11.93 5.39 -8.21
N SER A 140 -12.81 4.47 -8.62
CA SER A 140 -14.25 4.69 -8.64
C SER A 140 -14.73 4.92 -7.21
N GLN A 141 -15.40 6.05 -6.97
CA GLN A 141 -16.06 6.36 -5.71
C GLN A 141 -17.19 5.37 -5.42
#